data_AF-A0A358ED10-F1
#
_entry.id   AF-A0A358ED10-F1
#
_cell.length_a   1.000
_cell.length_b   1.000
_cell.length_c   1.000
_cell.angle_alpha   90.00
_cell.angle_beta   90.00
_cell.angle_gamma   90.00
#
_symmetry.space_group_name_H-M   'P 1'
#
loop_
_entity.id
_entity.type
_entity.pdbx_description
1 polymer ?
#
loop_
_entity_poly.entity_id
_entity_poly.type
_entity_poly.pdbx_seq_one_letter_code
_entity_poly.pdbx_strand_id
1 'polypeptide(L)'
;MHGTVFSGRDDHIEQLQDGDVLRLIPDPPVQEAPEVWVHMETGEPIGHLPPDVCWWLWPWMAAGGVATGVLLRVRGREVPSWRRLLLEVSCATSWGSERGNAQI
;
A
#
# COMPACT_ATOMS: atom_id res chain seq x y z
N MET A 1 -8.74 4.48 2.97
CA MET A 1 -8.48 3.87 1.65
C MET A 1 -9.60 4.30 0.72
N HIS A 2 -9.27 4.64 -0.53
CA HIS A 2 -10.25 5.00 -1.55
C HIS A 2 -10.17 4.00 -2.71
N GLY A 3 -11.17 3.98 -3.59
CA GLY A 3 -11.17 3.09 -4.75
C GLY A 3 -11.53 1.63 -4.47
N THR A 4 -11.85 1.25 -3.23
CA THR A 4 -12.17 -0.14 -2.82
C THR A 4 -13.40 -0.75 -3.51
N VAL A 5 -14.29 0.10 -4.04
CA VAL A 5 -15.53 -0.31 -4.75
C VAL A 5 -15.35 -0.34 -6.27
N PHE A 6 -14.26 0.19 -6.80
CA PHE A 6 -14.07 0.24 -8.25
C PHE A 6 -13.64 -1.14 -8.78
N SER A 7 -14.40 -1.62 -9.78
CA SER A 7 -14.21 -2.86 -10.55
C SER A 7 -14.72 -4.19 -9.98
N GLY A 8 -15.69 -4.21 -9.05
CA GLY A 8 -16.27 -5.48 -8.56
C GLY A 8 -15.35 -6.25 -7.59
N ARG A 9 -14.43 -5.54 -6.93
CA ARG A 9 -13.43 -6.10 -5.99
C ARG A 9 -13.97 -6.34 -4.58
N ASP A 10 -15.27 -6.21 -4.35
CA ASP A 10 -15.89 -6.52 -3.06
C ASP A 10 -15.57 -7.97 -2.64
N ASP A 11 -15.47 -8.90 -3.60
CA ASP A 11 -15.16 -10.32 -3.34
C ASP A 11 -13.70 -10.55 -2.91
N HIS A 12 -12.78 -9.63 -3.23
CA HIS A 12 -11.40 -9.70 -2.75
C HIS A 12 -11.29 -9.23 -1.30
N ILE A 13 -12.13 -8.27 -0.89
CA ILE A 13 -12.19 -7.81 0.51
C ILE A 13 -12.67 -8.93 1.43
N GLU A 14 -13.57 -9.81 0.96
CA GLU A 14 -14.06 -10.95 1.72
C GLU A 14 -12.99 -12.01 2.02
N GLN A 15 -11.89 -12.01 1.28
CA GLN A 15 -10.76 -12.91 1.49
C GLN A 15 -9.73 -12.35 2.48
N LEU A 16 -9.82 -11.05 2.80
CA LEU A 16 -8.89 -10.38 3.70
C LEU A 16 -9.24 -10.63 5.16
N GLN A 17 -8.21 -10.74 5.98
CA GLN A 17 -8.30 -10.90 7.43
C GLN A 17 -7.49 -9.83 8.16
N ASP A 18 -7.85 -9.58 9.41
CA ASP A 18 -7.05 -8.78 10.32
C ASP A 18 -5.67 -9.46 10.46
N GLY A 19 -4.59 -8.69 10.29
CA GLY A 19 -3.20 -9.15 10.31
C GLY A 19 -2.59 -9.42 8.94
N ASP A 20 -3.38 -9.43 7.86
CA ASP A 20 -2.85 -9.66 6.51
C ASP A 20 -1.86 -8.56 6.10
N VAL A 21 -0.77 -9.01 5.46
CA VAL A 21 0.26 -8.12 4.91
C VAL A 21 -0.14 -7.70 3.51
N LEU A 22 -0.06 -6.38 3.27
CA LEU A 22 -0.38 -5.75 2.00
C LEU A 22 0.87 -5.10 1.41
N ARG A 23 0.96 -5.18 0.08
CA ARG A 23 2.01 -4.52 -0.69
C ARG A 23 1.57 -3.11 -1.04
N LEU A 24 2.47 -2.14 -0.83
CA LEU A 24 2.28 -0.76 -1.25
C LEU A 24 3.14 -0.50 -2.48
N ILE A 25 2.53 -0.06 -3.57
CA ILE A 25 3.21 0.12 -4.86
C ILE A 25 2.97 1.57 -5.32
N PRO A 26 4.01 2.40 -5.48
CA PRO A 26 3.85 3.75 -5.98
C PRO A 26 3.58 3.71 -7.48
N ASP A 27 2.73 4.62 -7.97
CA ASP A 27 2.59 4.84 -9.40
C ASP A 27 3.94 5.21 -10.03
N PRO A 28 4.14 4.89 -11.32
CA PRO A 28 5.30 5.38 -12.06
C PRO A 28 5.36 6.93 -12.08
N PRO A 29 6.55 7.55 -12.09
CA PRO A 29 6.74 9.01 -12.03
C PRO A 29 6.40 9.77 -13.32
N VAL A 30 5.46 9.25 -14.09
CA VAL A 30 4.95 9.85 -15.34
C VAL A 30 3.51 10.33 -15.21
N GLN A 31 2.86 10.06 -14.07
CA GLN A 31 1.48 10.46 -13.80
C GLN A 31 1.39 11.90 -13.30
N GLU A 32 0.34 12.63 -13.68
CA GLU A 32 0.10 14.01 -13.22
C GLU A 32 -0.29 14.08 -11.74
N ALA A 33 -0.96 13.05 -11.23
CA ALA A 33 -1.37 12.91 -9.82
C ALA A 33 -1.08 11.47 -9.36
N PRO A 34 0.19 11.14 -9.05
CA PRO A 34 0.57 9.77 -8.74
C PRO A 34 0.03 9.31 -7.37
N GLU A 35 -0.44 8.06 -7.32
CA GLU A 35 -1.00 7.44 -6.13
C GLU A 35 -0.08 6.33 -5.57
N VAL A 36 -0.44 5.83 -4.39
CA VAL A 36 0.12 4.60 -3.83
C VAL A 36 -0.97 3.55 -3.78
N TRP A 37 -0.78 2.51 -4.60
CA TRP A 37 -1.67 1.37 -4.71
C TRP A 37 -1.44 0.40 -3.55
N VAL A 38 -2.54 -0.17 -3.09
CA VAL A 38 -2.56 -1.23 -2.09
C VAL A 38 -2.93 -2.52 -2.80
N HIS A 39 -2.05 -3.52 -2.69
CA HIS A 39 -2.21 -4.84 -3.28
C HIS A 39 -2.21 -5.91 -2.20
N MET A 40 -2.95 -7.00 -2.45
CA MET A 40 -2.78 -8.25 -1.73
C MET A 40 -1.36 -8.78 -1.94
N GLU A 41 -0.88 -9.67 -1.07
CA GLU A 41 0.41 -10.32 -1.25
C GLU A 41 0.48 -11.12 -2.56
N THR A 42 -0.65 -11.68 -2.99
CA THR A 42 -0.85 -12.39 -4.26
C THR A 42 -0.72 -11.47 -5.49
N GLY A 43 -0.80 -10.15 -5.30
CA GLY A 43 -0.54 -9.13 -6.33
C GLY A 43 -1.78 -8.40 -6.84
N GLU A 44 -2.98 -8.80 -6.44
CA GLU A 44 -4.22 -8.15 -6.85
C GLU A 44 -4.36 -6.77 -6.20
N PRO A 45 -4.61 -5.71 -6.98
CA PRO A 45 -4.90 -4.39 -6.41
C PRO A 45 -6.27 -4.38 -5.74
N ILE A 46 -6.33 -3.82 -4.52
CA ILE A 46 -7.57 -3.69 -3.74
C ILE A 46 -7.99 -2.22 -3.53
N GLY A 47 -7.14 -1.26 -3.89
CA GLY A 47 -7.47 0.19 -3.91
C GLY A 47 -6.24 1.05 -3.67
N HIS A 48 -6.45 2.28 -3.20
CA HIS A 48 -5.37 3.27 -2.98
C HIS A 48 -5.37 3.82 -1.57
N LEU A 49 -4.19 4.27 -1.14
CA LEU A 49 -4.09 5.11 0.04
C LEU A 49 -4.81 6.46 -0.18
N PRO A 50 -5.28 7.14 0.88
CA PRO A 50 -5.86 8.46 0.75
C PRO A 50 -4.90 9.46 0.10
N PRO A 51 -5.39 10.45 -0.68
CA PRO A 51 -4.56 11.45 -1.32
C PRO A 51 -3.58 12.16 -0.37
N ASP A 52 -4.03 12.49 0.85
CA ASP A 52 -3.21 13.12 1.88
C ASP A 52 -2.05 12.22 2.37
N VAL A 53 -2.15 10.90 2.19
CA VAL A 53 -1.04 9.98 2.45
C VAL A 53 -0.15 9.86 1.22
N CYS A 54 -0.75 9.73 0.03
CA CYS A 54 -0.02 9.65 -1.23
C CYS A 54 0.89 10.86 -1.44
N TRP A 55 0.44 12.08 -1.09
CA TRP A 55 1.18 13.33 -1.32
C TRP A 55 2.61 13.31 -0.75
N TRP A 56 2.82 12.69 0.41
CA TRP A 56 4.14 12.62 1.04
C TRP A 56 4.80 11.24 0.90
N LEU A 57 4.02 10.17 0.85
CA LEU A 57 4.56 8.81 0.79
C LEU A 57 5.08 8.47 -0.61
N TRP A 58 4.31 8.85 -1.65
CA TRP A 58 4.70 8.59 -3.03
C TRP A 58 6.09 9.14 -3.39
N PRO A 59 6.41 10.44 -3.16
CA PRO A 59 7.73 10.97 -3.54
C PRO A 59 8.87 10.30 -2.76
N TRP A 60 8.63 9.90 -1.50
CA TRP A 60 9.61 9.16 -0.71
C TRP A 60 9.86 7.75 -1.26
N MET A 61 8.81 7.03 -1.67
CA MET A 61 8.94 5.72 -2.30
C MET A 61 9.58 5.82 -3.69
N ALA A 62 9.27 6.85 -4.46
CA ALA A 62 9.87 7.13 -5.76
C ALA A 62 11.40 7.38 -5.65
N ALA A 63 11.86 7.88 -4.50
CA ALA A 63 13.28 8.02 -4.18
C ALA A 63 13.96 6.74 -3.63
N GLY A 64 13.25 5.60 -3.62
CA GLY A 64 13.77 4.29 -3.19
C GLY A 64 13.33 3.84 -1.80
N GLY A 65 12.47 4.60 -1.12
CA GLY A 65 11.84 4.18 0.14
C GLY A 65 10.92 2.96 -0.06
N VAL A 66 10.88 2.07 0.94
CA VAL A 66 10.03 0.88 0.92
C VAL A 66 8.97 0.99 2.01
N ALA A 67 7.71 0.84 1.65
CA ALA A 67 6.61 0.83 2.61
C ALA A 67 5.83 -0.49 2.54
N THR A 68 5.33 -0.94 3.68
CA THR A 68 4.45 -2.11 3.80
C THR A 68 3.17 -1.71 4.51
N GLY A 69 2.08 -2.41 4.20
CA GLY A 69 0.80 -2.28 4.88
C GLY A 69 0.48 -3.51 5.72
N VAL A 70 -0.16 -3.32 6.87
CA VAL A 70 -0.79 -4.41 7.64
C VAL A 70 -2.24 -4.05 7.89
N LEU A 71 -3.15 -4.98 7.62
CA LEU A 71 -4.57 -4.78 7.94
C LEU A 71 -4.79 -4.87 9.44
N LEU A 72 -5.15 -3.75 10.05
CA LEU A 72 -5.58 -3.71 11.46
C LEU A 72 -7.04 -4.09 11.62
N ARG A 73 -7.85 -3.85 10.58
CA ARG A 73 -9.28 -4.15 10.60
C ARG A 73 -9.85 -4.37 9.20
N VAL A 74 -10.63 -5.43 9.06
CA VAL A 74 -11.51 -5.69 7.93
C VAL A 74 -12.98 -5.72 8.40
N ARG A 75 -13.85 -5.03 7.67
CA ARG A 75 -15.30 -5.00 7.88
C ARG A 75 -16.03 -5.41 6.62
N GLY A 76 -17.21 -5.98 6.79
CA GLY A 76 -18.01 -6.47 5.69
C GLY A 76 -18.82 -5.38 4.99
N ARG A 77 -19.74 -5.84 4.13
CA ARG A 77 -20.55 -4.98 3.26
C ARG A 77 -21.50 -4.07 4.04
N GLU A 78 -21.76 -4.36 5.31
CA GLU A 78 -22.63 -3.60 6.21
C GLU A 78 -22.11 -2.20 6.55
N VAL A 79 -20.80 -1.95 6.40
CA VAL A 79 -20.24 -0.60 6.56
C VAL A 79 -19.95 0.07 5.21
N PRO A 80 -20.01 1.42 5.14
CA PRO A 80 -19.59 2.14 3.95
C PRO A 80 -18.18 1.75 3.53
N SER A 81 -17.93 1.62 2.23
CA SER A 81 -16.69 1.07 1.66
C SER A 81 -15.41 1.73 2.15
N TRP A 82 -15.44 3.05 2.39
CA TRP A 82 -14.31 3.82 2.90
C TRP A 82 -13.99 3.56 4.39
N ARG A 83 -14.90 2.90 5.14
CA ARG A 83 -14.70 2.43 6.52
C ARG A 83 -14.39 0.94 6.62
N ARG A 84 -14.31 0.22 5.50
CA ARG A 84 -14.16 -1.24 5.52
C ARG A 84 -12.78 -1.70 5.94
N LEU A 85 -11.75 -0.94 5.59
CA LEU A 85 -10.36 -1.33 5.79
C LEU A 85 -9.63 -0.27 6.61
N LEU A 86 -9.00 -0.72 7.69
CA LEU A 86 -8.04 0.06 8.48
C LEU A 86 -6.66 -0.56 8.28
N LEU A 87 -5.71 0.24 7.82
CA LEU A 87 -4.35 -0.18 7.54
C LEU A 87 -3.38 0.57 8.44
N GLU A 88 -2.39 -0.16 8.95
CA GLU A 88 -1.14 0.41 9.42
C GLU A 88 -0.16 0.47 8.26
N VAL A 89 0.56 1.59 8.11
CA VAL A 89 1.61 1.76 7.09
C VAL A 89 2.94 1.91 7.81
N SER A 90 3.88 1.03 7.49
CA SER A 90 5.25 1.05 8.02
C SER A 90 6.22 1.45 6.91
N CYS A 91 7.10 2.40 7.20
CA CYS A 91 8.16 2.84 6.29
C CYS A 91 9.50 2.25 6.73
N ALA A 92 10.16 1.52 5.84
CA ALA A 92 11.51 0.99 6.04
C ALA A 92 12.50 1.73 5.13
N THR A 93 13.58 2.21 5.72
CA THR A 93 14.72 2.70 4.93
C THR A 93 15.48 1.48 4.43
N SER A 94 15.55 1.31 3.11
CA SER A 94 16.57 0.45 2.51
C SER A 94 17.91 1.15 2.73
N TRP A 95 18.59 0.83 3.83
CA TRP A 95 19.99 1.23 3.98
C TRP A 95 20.75 0.52 2.87
N GLY A 96 21.32 1.30 1.95
CA GLY A 96 22.11 0.80 0.85
C GLY A 96 23.12 -0.24 1.35
N SER A 97 23.13 -1.40 0.71
CA SER A 97 24.19 -2.39 0.88
C SER A 97 25.48 -1.85 0.28
N GLU A 98 26.14 -0.92 0.97
CA GLU A 98 27.57 -0.66 0.82
C GLU A 98 28.31 -1.31 1.99
N ARG A 99 28.77 -2.54 1.78
CA ARG A 99 30.04 -2.96 2.37
C ARG A 99 31.01 -3.23 1.25
N GLY A 100 31.88 -2.24 1.05
CA GLY A 100 33.04 -2.32 0.21
C GLY A 100 33.90 -3.51 0.63
N ASN A 101 34.33 -4.27 -0.38
CA ASN A 101 35.42 -5.20 -0.24
C ASN A 101 36.73 -4.41 -0.25
N ALA A 102 37.11 -3.88 0.91
CA ALA A 102 38.47 -3.49 1.19
C ALA A 102 38.97 -4.41 2.31
N GLN A 103 39.64 -5.50 1.93
CA GLN A 103 40.52 -6.25 2.82
C GLN A 103 41.89 -6.39 2.14
N ILE A 104 42.83 -5.63 2.71
CA ILE A 104 44.25 -5.90 3.03
C ILE A 104 44.90 -7.08 2.30
#